data_AF-A0A2V9NPQ1-F1
#
_entry.id   AF-A0A2V9NPQ1-F1
#
_cell.length_a   1.000
_cell.length_b   1.000
_cell.length_c   1.000
_cell.angle_alpha   90.00
_cell.angle_beta   90.00
_cell.angle_gamma   90.00
#
_symmetry.space_group_name_H-M   'P 1'
#
loop_
_entity.id
_entity.type
_entity.pdbx_description
1 polymer ?
#
loop_
_entity_poly.entity_id
_entity_poly.type
_entity_poly.pdbx_seq_one_letter_code
_entity_poly.pdbx_strand_id
1 'polypeptide(L)' 'MSSAISEAERFNVKHPNLCPSLRWKGQFISAEPDPTVQPSNDGLFWCIHTQNCIGPDGELAEPGNCSSHNRKCHGTGICE' A
#
# COMPACT_ATOMS: atom_id res chain seq x y z
N MET A 1 19.68 13.23 -6.16
CA MET A 1 19.89 12.61 -4.84
C MET A 1 18.53 12.12 -4.36
N SER A 2 18.26 10.81 -4.42
CA SER A 2 17.02 10.27 -3.83
C SER A 2 17.23 10.25 -2.33
N SER A 3 16.52 11.10 -1.59
CA SER A 3 16.48 11.01 -0.13
C SER A 3 15.86 9.66 0.21
N ALA A 4 16.57 8.80 0.94
CA ALA A 4 16.03 7.53 1.39
C ALA A 4 14.80 7.79 2.26
N ILE A 5 13.62 7.37 1.80
CA ILE A 5 12.38 7.37 2.58
C ILE A 5 12.56 6.42 3.77
N SER A 6 12.13 6.86 4.96
CA SER A 6 12.13 5.99 6.14
C SER A 6 11.15 4.82 5.96
N GLU A 7 11.37 3.70 6.66
CA GLU A 7 10.42 2.58 6.62
C GLU A 7 9.02 2.98 7.10
N ALA A 8 8.93 3.86 8.10
CA ALA A 8 7.66 4.38 8.59
C ALA A 8 6.88 5.12 7.48
N GLU A 9 7.58 5.89 6.64
CA GLU A 9 6.96 6.58 5.52
C GLU A 9 6.64 5.63 4.36
N ARG A 10 7.52 4.68 4.06
CA ARG A 10 7.33 3.64 3.04
C ARG A 10 6.05 2.82 3.29
N PHE A 11 5.72 2.56 4.55
CA PHE A 11 4.56 1.76 4.95
C PHE A 11 3.40 2.60 5.52
N ASN A 12 3.36 3.90 5.26
CA ASN A 12 2.31 4.78 5.77
C ASN A 12 0.96 4.54 5.08
N VAL A 13 0.12 3.67 5.67
CA VAL A 13 -1.24 3.35 5.21
C VAL A 13 -2.26 4.48 5.39
N LYS A 14 -1.84 5.62 5.96
CA LYS A 14 -2.67 6.82 6.11
C LYS A 14 -2.26 7.94 5.14
N HIS A 15 -1.37 7.65 4.19
CA HIS A 15 -0.93 8.65 3.22
C HIS A 15 -2.12 9.12 2.36
N PRO A 16 -2.34 10.45 2.21
CA PRO A 16 -3.56 10.99 1.59
C PRO A 16 -3.75 10.61 0.12
N ASN A 17 -2.63 10.32 -0.58
CA ASN A 17 -2.64 9.96 -2.00
C ASN A 17 -2.56 8.45 -2.25
N LEU A 18 -2.90 7.60 -1.28
CA LEU A 18 -2.86 6.15 -1.48
C LEU A 18 -3.75 5.73 -2.65
N CYS A 19 -3.19 4.91 -3.54
CA CYS A 19 -3.95 4.30 -4.62
C CYS A 19 -5.16 3.55 -4.05
N PRO A 20 -6.39 3.82 -4.51
CA PRO A 20 -7.59 3.17 -4.00
C PRO A 20 -7.65 1.67 -4.35
N SER A 21 -6.78 1.20 -5.25
CA SER A 21 -6.61 -0.20 -5.62
C SER A 21 -5.60 -0.95 -4.73
N LEU A 22 -4.86 -0.27 -3.86
CA LEU A 22 -3.97 -0.90 -2.87
C LEU A 22 -4.80 -1.54 -1.77
N ARG A 23 -4.39 -2.75 -1.36
CA ARG A 23 -5.02 -3.51 -0.30
C ARG A 23 -4.03 -3.98 0.74
N TRP A 24 -4.49 -4.08 1.98
CA TRP A 24 -3.75 -4.66 3.11
C TRP A 24 -4.73 -5.26 4.12
N LYS A 25 -4.24 -6.15 5.00
CA LYS A 25 -5.07 -6.89 5.96
C LYS A 25 -5.88 -5.96 6.87
N GLY A 26 -5.26 -4.89 7.37
CA GLY A 26 -5.89 -3.93 8.28
C GLY A 26 -7.20 -3.31 7.76
N GLN A 27 -7.42 -3.22 6.44
CA GLN A 27 -8.68 -2.72 5.87
C GLN A 27 -9.89 -3.63 6.14
N PHE A 28 -9.64 -4.89 6.48
CA PHE A 28 -10.66 -5.93 6.67
C PHE A 28 -10.76 -6.37 8.13
N ILE A 29 -10.00 -5.77 9.04
CA ILE A 29 -10.09 -6.02 10.48
C ILE A 29 -11.08 -5.01 11.06
N SER A 30 -12.22 -5.48 11.53
CA SER A 30 -13.22 -4.67 12.23
C SER A 30 -13.08 -4.70 13.76
N ALA A 31 -12.07 -5.41 14.27
CA ALA A 31 -11.80 -5.47 15.70
C ALA A 31 -11.04 -4.21 16.14
N GLU A 32 -11.42 -3.67 17.30
CA GLU A 32 -10.69 -2.57 17.91
C GLU A 32 -9.28 -3.01 18.35
N PRO A 33 -8.28 -2.12 18.32
CA PRO A 33 -6.94 -2.44 18.82
C PRO A 33 -6.97 -2.82 20.31
N ASP A 34 -6.49 -4.02 20.61
CA ASP A 34 -6.30 -4.49 22.00
C ASP A 34 -4.82 -4.31 22.39
N PRO A 35 -4.49 -3.48 23.40
CA PRO A 35 -3.11 -3.25 23.81
C PRO A 35 -2.44 -4.47 24.45
N THR A 36 -3.20 -5.51 24.80
CA THR A 36 -2.68 -6.79 25.31
C THR A 36 -2.32 -7.78 24.20
N VAL A 37 -2.70 -7.48 22.96
CA VAL A 37 -2.45 -8.31 21.78
C VAL A 37 -1.47 -7.60 20.87
N GLN A 38 -0.44 -8.31 20.40
CA GLN A 38 0.48 -7.72 19.43
C GLN A 38 -0.29 -7.33 18.15
N PRO A 39 -0.04 -6.13 17.58
CA PRO A 39 -0.62 -5.76 16.30
C PRO A 39 -0.30 -6.81 15.24
N SER A 40 -1.30 -7.21 14.47
CA SER A 40 -1.05 -8.04 13.29
C SER A 40 -0.19 -7.21 12.34
N ASN A 41 0.98 -7.73 11.96
CA ASN A 41 1.85 -7.15 10.93
C ASN A 41 0.99 -6.60 9.75
N ASP A 42 1.11 -5.29 9.51
CA ASP A 42 0.42 -4.56 8.43
C ASP A 42 1.29 -4.42 7.16
N GLY A 43 2.42 -5.10 7.09
CA GLY A 43 3.37 -5.06 5.97
C GLY A 43 3.00 -5.93 4.77
N LEU A 44 1.83 -6.56 4.76
CA LEU A 44 1.33 -7.38 3.65
C LEU A 44 0.40 -6.56 2.76
N PHE A 45 0.91 -6.16 1.61
CA PHE A 45 0.22 -5.32 0.64
C PHE A 45 0.02 -6.04 -0.70
N TRP A 46 -1.08 -5.74 -1.38
CA TRP A 46 -1.34 -6.23 -2.74
C TRP A 46 -2.17 -5.25 -3.56
N CYS A 47 -2.10 -5.36 -4.88
CA CYS A 47 -2.99 -4.64 -5.78
C CYS A 47 -4.24 -5.49 -6.07
N ILE A 48 -5.44 -4.91 -6.00
CA ILE A 48 -6.69 -5.64 -6.29
C ILE A 48 -6.79 -6.13 -7.75
N HIS A 49 -6.12 -5.45 -8.68
CA HIS A 49 -6.18 -5.78 -10.11
C HIS A 49 -5.25 -6.93 -10.51
N THR A 50 -4.06 -7.02 -9.90
CA THR A 50 -3.09 -8.10 -10.17
C THR A 50 -3.21 -9.26 -9.17
N GLN A 51 -3.90 -9.03 -8.05
CA GLN A 51 -4.05 -9.97 -6.94
C GLN A 51 -2.72 -10.47 -6.35
N ASN A 52 -1.66 -9.66 -6.44
CA ASN A 52 -0.35 -9.97 -5.88
C ASN A 52 0.38 -8.70 -5.39
N CYS A 53 1.60 -8.86 -4.87
CA CYS A 53 2.41 -7.76 -4.32
C CYS A 53 3.06 -6.85 -5.37
N ILE A 54 2.78 -7.06 -6.66
CA ILE A 54 3.30 -6.30 -7.79
C ILE A 54 2.13 -5.62 -8.51
N GLY A 55 2.27 -4.34 -8.82
CA GLY A 55 1.28 -3.57 -9.56
C GLY A 55 1.27 -3.92 -11.06
N PRO A 56 0.27 -3.43 -11.81
CA PRO A 56 0.19 -3.65 -13.26
C PRO A 56 1.39 -3.12 -14.05
N ASP A 57 2.15 -2.18 -13.47
CA ASP A 57 3.37 -1.59 -14.02
C ASP A 57 4.65 -2.38 -13.68
N GLY A 58 4.54 -3.50 -12.95
CA GLY A 58 5.69 -4.30 -12.52
C GLY A 58 6.38 -3.80 -11.25
N GLU A 59 5.90 -2.71 -10.63
CA GLU A 59 6.48 -2.14 -9.41
C GLU A 59 5.77 -2.64 -8.15
N LEU A 60 6.45 -2.61 -7.00
CA LEU A 60 5.86 -3.04 -5.72
C LEU A 60 4.52 -2.34 -5.42
N ALA A 61 3.54 -3.11 -5.00
CA ALA A 61 2.25 -2.64 -4.52
C ALA A 61 2.35 -2.38 -3.01
N GLU A 62 2.93 -1.25 -2.61
CA GLU A 62 3.08 -0.84 -1.21
C GLU A 62 2.83 0.68 -1.06
N PRO A 63 2.55 1.21 0.15
CA PRO A 63 2.12 2.60 0.33
C PRO A 63 3.06 3.63 -0.30
N GLY A 64 4.38 3.50 -0.12
CA GLY A 64 5.36 4.43 -0.67
C GLY A 64 5.37 4.49 -2.20
N ASN A 65 5.15 3.37 -2.89
CA ASN A 65 5.05 3.35 -4.35
C ASN A 65 3.64 3.72 -4.82
N CYS A 66 2.61 3.22 -4.15
CA CYS A 66 1.21 3.43 -4.49
C CYS A 66 0.68 4.81 -4.08
N SER A 67 1.44 5.64 -3.38
CA SER A 67 1.12 7.04 -3.12
C SER A 67 1.56 7.99 -4.25
N SER A 68 2.35 7.49 -5.22
CA SER A 68 2.87 8.28 -6.32
C SER A 68 1.84 8.48 -7.43
N HIS A 69 1.48 9.75 -7.69
CA HIS A 69 0.64 10.13 -8.84
C HIS A 69 1.32 9.90 -10.20
N ASN A 70 2.63 9.66 -10.23
CA ASN A 70 3.36 9.41 -11.47
C ASN A 70 3.17 7.98 -11.99
N ARG A 71 2.56 7.09 -11.19
CA ARG A 71 2.22 5.73 -11.64
C ARG A 71 0.96 5.77 -12.49
N LYS A 72 1.09 5.38 -13.76
CA LYS A 72 -0.03 5.33 -14.72
C LYS A 72 -1.22 4.49 -14.24
N CYS A 73 -0.96 3.42 -13.48
CA CYS A 73 -2.01 2.56 -12.92
C CYS A 73 -2.68 3.09 -11.66
N HIS A 74 -2.29 4.25 -11.14
CA HIS A 74 -2.86 4.81 -9.91
C HIS A 74 -4.37 5.07 -10.10
N GLY A 75 -5.19 4.41 -9.28
CA GLY A 75 -6.65 4.50 -9.34
C GLY A 75 -7.33 3.80 -10.52
N THR A 76 -6.59 3.46 -11.59
CA THR A 76 -7.13 2.88 -12.82
C THR A 76 -6.88 1.38 -12.92
N GLY A 77 -5.78 0.89 -12.37
CA GLY A 77 -5.34 -0.49 -12.55
C GLY A 77 -4.75 -0.78 -13.94
N ILE A 78 -4.48 0.24 -14.76
CA ILE A 78 -4.05 0.11 -16.16
C ILE A 78 -2.82 1.00 -16.44
N CYS A 79 -1.84 0.52 -17.21
CA CYS A 79 -0.54 1.20 -17.43
C CYS A 79 -0.35 1.83 -18.82
N GLU A 80 -1.42 2.15 -19.53
CA GLU A 80 -1.38 2.71 -20.90
C GLU A 80 -0.54 3.99 -21.03
#